data_AF-A0A329VYP9-F1
#
_entry.id   AF-A0A329VYP9-F1
#
_cell.length_a   1.000
_cell.length_b   1.000
_cell.length_c   1.000
_cell.angle_alpha   90.00
_cell.angle_beta   90.00
_cell.angle_gamma   90.00
#
_symmetry.space_group_name_H-M   'P 1'
#
loop_
_entity.id
_entity.type
_entity.pdbx_description
1 polymer ?
#
loop_
_entity_poly.entity_id
_entity_poly.type
_entity_poly.pdbx_seq_one_letter_code
_entity_poly.pdbx_strand_id
1 'polypeptide(L)'
;MLETISYIPILKTKRAEFNALNQLDTFTKSKIIPLLEIEPVPIDPDTDIPDKTYNEMLNGFERKILSGCDGIPIVFLDGILIEEQFIASTDTYPIENAIIQARNAGFRVIPVTSPTRSVDYKQSISTLVQSEICFRLTTTDLVNPQLITD
;
A
#
# COMPACT_ATOMS: atom_id res chain seq x y z
N MET A 1 21.73 3.12 -2.34
CA MET A 1 20.86 2.29 -1.49
C MET A 1 19.85 1.47 -2.30
N LEU A 2 19.24 2.01 -3.37
CA LEU A 2 18.42 1.21 -4.30
C LEU A 2 19.25 0.26 -5.20
N GLU A 3 20.51 0.60 -5.49
CA GLU A 3 21.41 -0.19 -6.37
C GLU A 3 21.74 -1.61 -5.88
N THR A 4 21.41 -1.95 -4.63
CA THR A 4 21.62 -3.29 -4.06
C THR A 4 20.35 -4.12 -3.93
N ILE A 5 19.18 -3.54 -4.26
CA ILE A 5 17.88 -4.22 -4.21
C ILE A 5 17.74 -5.06 -5.48
N SER A 6 17.41 -6.34 -5.28
CA SER A 6 17.29 -7.30 -6.37
C SER A 6 15.83 -7.59 -6.74
N TYR A 7 14.88 -7.32 -5.83
CA TYR A 7 13.49 -7.70 -6.03
C TYR A 7 12.50 -6.86 -5.21
N ILE A 8 11.31 -6.65 -5.78
CA ILE A 8 10.17 -5.98 -5.13
C ILE A 8 9.02 -7.01 -5.07
N PRO A 9 8.87 -7.76 -3.97
CA PRO A 9 7.72 -8.64 -3.80
C PRO A 9 6.45 -7.82 -3.65
N ILE A 10 5.41 -8.17 -4.41
CA ILE A 10 4.07 -7.58 -4.27
C ILE A 10 3.29 -8.47 -3.30
N LEU A 11 2.85 -7.90 -2.18
CA LEU A 11 2.17 -8.61 -1.11
C LEU A 11 0.83 -7.92 -0.82
N LYS A 12 -0.23 -8.71 -0.60
CA LYS A 12 -1.56 -8.21 -0.23
C LYS A 12 -1.70 -7.97 1.27
N THR A 13 -0.59 -7.88 1.99
CA THR A 13 -0.54 -7.77 3.46
C THR A 13 -1.24 -8.91 4.20
N LYS A 14 -1.40 -10.08 3.59
CA LYS A 14 -2.02 -11.23 4.27
C LYS A 14 -1.07 -11.79 5.32
N ARG A 15 -1.64 -12.34 6.40
CA ARG A 15 -0.86 -12.91 7.51
C ARG A 15 0.17 -13.95 7.05
N ALA A 16 -0.18 -14.81 6.10
CA ALA A 16 0.74 -15.83 5.59
C ALA A 16 1.92 -15.23 4.80
N GLU A 17 1.69 -14.13 4.06
CA GLU A 17 2.73 -13.42 3.30
C GLU A 17 3.72 -12.75 4.25
N PHE A 18 3.22 -12.09 5.29
CA PHE A 18 4.06 -11.51 6.36
C PHE A 18 4.83 -12.58 7.14
N ASN A 19 4.21 -13.71 7.46
CA ASN A 19 4.92 -14.83 8.07
C ASN A 19 6.05 -15.35 7.18
N ALA A 20 5.86 -15.40 5.86
CA ALA A 20 6.89 -15.81 4.92
C ALA A 20 8.04 -14.79 4.86
N LEU A 21 7.71 -13.49 4.82
CA LEU A 21 8.68 -12.40 4.81
C LEU A 21 9.58 -12.43 6.07
N ASN A 22 8.99 -12.74 7.22
CA ASN A 22 9.72 -12.82 8.49
C ASN A 22 10.65 -14.03 8.61
N GLN A 23 10.38 -15.11 7.87
CA GLN A 23 11.24 -16.31 7.86
C GLN A 23 12.50 -16.13 7.01
N LEU A 24 12.58 -15.07 6.20
CA LEU A 24 13.78 -14.76 5.44
C LEU A 24 14.92 -14.35 6.36
N ASP A 25 16.14 -14.77 6.02
CA ASP A 25 17.35 -14.30 6.70
C ASP A 25 17.62 -12.81 6.43
N THR A 26 18.48 -12.20 7.26
CA THR A 26 18.83 -10.78 7.16
C THR A 26 19.45 -10.40 5.81
N PHE A 27 20.24 -11.30 5.20
CA PHE A 27 20.85 -11.03 3.89
C PHE A 27 19.77 -10.94 2.81
N THR A 28 18.84 -11.89 2.77
CA THR A 28 17.72 -11.89 1.82
C THR A 28 16.81 -10.67 2.03
N LYS A 29 16.48 -10.33 3.29
CA LYS A 29 15.71 -9.11 3.61
C LYS A 29 16.40 -7.83 3.11
N SER A 30 17.73 -7.76 3.17
CA SER A 30 18.48 -6.59 2.68
C SER A 30 18.44 -6.40 1.15
N LYS A 31 17.96 -7.41 0.41
CA LYS A 31 17.87 -7.41 -1.06
C LYS A 31 16.47 -7.11 -1.59
N ILE A 32 15.50 -6.85 -0.72
CA ILE A 32 14.12 -6.63 -1.11
C ILE A 32 13.57 -5.33 -0.54
N ILE A 33 12.62 -4.74 -1.27
CA ILE A 33 11.72 -3.69 -0.76
C ILE A 33 10.31 -4.14 -1.14
N PRO A 34 9.46 -4.57 -0.19
CA PRO A 34 8.14 -5.05 -0.53
C PRO A 34 7.23 -3.90 -0.98
N LEU A 35 6.37 -4.19 -1.95
CA LEU A 35 5.20 -3.40 -2.28
C LEU A 35 3.99 -4.03 -1.62
N LEU A 36 3.41 -3.31 -0.67
CA LEU A 36 2.27 -3.76 0.10
C LEU A 36 0.99 -3.15 -0.48
N GLU A 37 0.10 -4.01 -0.95
CA GLU A 37 -1.22 -3.64 -1.41
C GLU A 37 -2.17 -3.60 -0.20
N ILE A 38 -2.84 -2.46 0.01
CA ILE A 38 -3.88 -2.34 1.03
C ILE A 38 -5.04 -3.27 0.65
N GLU A 39 -5.43 -4.15 1.57
CA GLU A 39 -6.55 -5.08 1.33
C GLU A 39 -7.86 -4.32 1.08
N PRO A 40 -8.76 -4.82 0.22
CA PRO A 40 -10.12 -4.31 0.17
C PRO A 40 -10.83 -4.62 1.50
N VAL A 41 -11.86 -3.83 1.83
CA VAL A 41 -12.76 -4.17 2.93
C VAL A 41 -13.41 -5.53 2.65
N PRO A 42 -13.49 -6.44 3.64
CA PRO A 42 -14.15 -7.71 3.43
C PRO A 42 -15.65 -7.51 3.26
N ILE A 43 -16.20 -8.27 2.32
CA ILE A 43 -17.61 -8.23 1.96
C ILE A 43 -18.32 -9.40 2.64
N ASP A 44 -19.46 -9.13 3.24
CA ASP A 44 -20.37 -10.17 3.75
C ASP A 44 -20.96 -10.95 2.55
N PRO A 45 -20.76 -12.28 2.49
CA PRO A 45 -21.13 -13.08 1.32
C PRO A 45 -22.65 -13.23 1.11
N ASP A 46 -23.46 -12.95 2.14
CA ASP A 46 -24.91 -13.08 2.07
C ASP A 46 -25.57 -11.77 1.63
N THR A 47 -24.96 -10.63 1.98
CA THR A 47 -25.53 -9.30 1.73
C THR A 47 -24.81 -8.48 0.65
N ASP A 48 -23.59 -8.87 0.26
CA ASP A 48 -22.72 -8.14 -0.66
C ASP A 48 -22.38 -6.72 -0.18
N ILE A 49 -22.42 -6.50 1.13
CA ILE A 49 -22.09 -5.24 1.80
C ILE A 49 -20.81 -5.42 2.62
N PRO A 50 -19.93 -4.41 2.70
CA PRO A 50 -18.77 -4.44 3.60
C PRO A 50 -19.18 -4.72 5.05
N ASP A 51 -18.53 -5.69 5.69
CA ASP A 51 -18.79 -6.05 7.09
C ASP A 51 -18.16 -5.05 8.10
N LYS A 52 -17.28 -4.17 7.60
CA LYS A 52 -16.57 -3.11 8.34
C LYS A 52 -16.17 -1.97 7.41
N THR A 53 -15.89 -0.79 7.98
CA THR A 53 -15.34 0.35 7.21
C THR A 53 -13.82 0.23 7.01
N TYR A 54 -13.23 1.04 6.13
CA TYR A 54 -11.78 1.06 5.97
C TYR A 54 -11.05 1.51 7.24
N ASN A 55 -11.61 2.47 8.01
CA ASN A 55 -11.03 2.87 9.29
C ASN A 55 -10.97 1.69 10.28
N GLU A 56 -12.03 0.88 10.35
CA GLU A 56 -12.07 -0.29 11.22
C GLU A 56 -11.09 -1.37 10.76
N MET A 57 -11.03 -1.64 9.45
CA MET A 57 -10.10 -2.60 8.87
C MET A 57 -8.62 -2.20 9.08
N LEU A 58 -8.31 -0.91 8.95
CA LEU A 58 -6.96 -0.38 9.10
C LEU A 58 -6.58 -0.06 10.54
N ASN A 59 -7.47 -0.29 11.52
CA ASN A 59 -7.13 -0.07 12.91
C ASN A 59 -5.98 -0.99 13.34
N GLY A 60 -4.88 -0.39 13.80
CA GLY A 60 -3.69 -1.14 14.22
C GLY A 60 -2.80 -1.58 13.07
N PHE A 61 -2.94 -0.97 11.87
CA PHE A 61 -2.08 -1.27 10.73
C PHE A 61 -0.60 -1.04 11.05
N GLU A 62 -0.27 -0.08 11.93
CA GLU A 62 1.08 0.14 12.44
C GLU A 62 1.67 -1.11 13.10
N ARG A 63 0.87 -1.84 13.90
CA ARG A 63 1.30 -3.11 14.52
C ARG A 63 1.41 -4.22 13.50
N LYS A 64 0.48 -4.27 12.54
CA LYS A 64 0.46 -5.26 11.46
C LYS A 64 1.76 -5.19 10.65
N ILE A 65 2.13 -3.99 10.18
CA ILE A 65 3.33 -3.79 9.36
C ILE A 65 4.63 -3.97 10.16
N LEU A 66 4.71 -3.49 11.41
CA LEU A 66 5.84 -3.76 12.29
C LEU A 66 6.09 -5.25 12.45
N SER A 67 5.02 -6.02 12.70
CA SER A 67 5.13 -7.45 12.86
C SER A 67 5.49 -8.16 11.55
N GLY A 68 5.05 -7.66 10.40
CA GLY A 68 5.16 -8.36 9.12
C GLY A 68 6.40 -8.03 8.28
N CYS A 69 7.00 -6.87 8.52
CA CYS A 69 8.16 -6.36 7.78
C CYS A 69 9.37 -6.15 8.70
N ASP A 70 9.53 -6.98 9.73
CA ASP A 70 10.63 -6.86 10.67
C ASP A 70 12.00 -6.97 9.97
N GLY A 71 12.90 -6.03 10.26
CA GLY A 71 14.19 -5.88 9.60
C GLY A 71 14.15 -5.29 8.18
N ILE A 72 12.99 -4.78 7.72
CA ILE A 72 12.82 -4.14 6.41
C ILE A 72 12.34 -2.69 6.61
N PRO A 73 13.23 -1.69 6.56
CA PRO A 73 12.89 -0.32 6.96
C PRO A 73 12.17 0.51 5.88
N ILE A 74 12.13 0.02 4.62
CA ILE A 74 11.55 0.72 3.48
C ILE A 74 10.46 -0.16 2.87
N VAL A 75 9.31 0.45 2.57
CA VAL A 75 8.19 -0.23 1.90
C VAL A 75 7.57 0.68 0.85
N PHE A 76 7.04 0.10 -0.21
CA PHE A 76 6.06 0.77 -1.07
C PHE A 76 4.66 0.46 -0.55
N LEU A 77 3.77 1.46 -0.47
CA LEU A 77 2.35 1.25 -0.15
C LEU A 77 1.47 1.63 -1.35
N ASP A 78 0.64 0.69 -1.78
CA ASP A 78 -0.24 0.84 -2.94
C ASP A 78 -1.69 0.54 -2.54
N GLY A 79 -2.60 1.46 -2.82
CA GLY A 79 -4.02 1.28 -2.61
C GLY A 79 -4.72 0.68 -3.83
N ILE A 80 -4.04 -0.14 -4.64
CA ILE A 80 -4.60 -0.67 -5.89
C ILE A 80 -5.88 -1.46 -5.74
N LEU A 81 -6.08 -2.10 -4.58
CA LEU A 81 -7.26 -2.89 -4.27
C LEU A 81 -8.30 -2.11 -3.48
N ILE A 82 -8.09 -0.81 -3.21
CA ILE A 82 -9.10 0.03 -2.56
C ILE A 82 -10.26 0.22 -3.53
N GLU A 83 -11.44 -0.15 -3.05
CA GLU A 83 -12.72 0.03 -3.72
C GLU A 83 -13.37 1.33 -3.23
N GLU A 84 -13.30 2.37 -4.07
CA GLU A 84 -13.75 3.74 -3.77
C GLU A 84 -15.21 3.80 -3.30
N GLN A 85 -16.07 2.95 -3.88
CA GLN A 85 -17.50 2.90 -3.54
C GLN A 85 -17.79 2.43 -2.11
N PHE A 86 -16.80 1.83 -1.44
CA PHE A 86 -16.91 1.35 -0.07
C PHE A 86 -16.23 2.25 0.96
N ILE A 87 -15.66 3.39 0.54
CA ILE A 87 -15.10 4.37 1.46
C ILE A 87 -16.25 5.15 2.09
N ALA A 88 -16.42 5.02 3.41
CA ALA A 88 -17.45 5.76 4.12
C ALA A 88 -17.11 7.26 4.16
N SER A 89 -18.12 8.13 4.21
CA SER A 89 -17.88 9.59 4.29
C SER A 89 -17.15 10.03 5.57
N THR A 90 -17.12 9.17 6.59
CA THR A 90 -16.41 9.37 7.85
C THR A 90 -15.02 8.74 7.86
N ASP A 91 -14.66 7.98 6.83
CA ASP A 91 -13.34 7.35 6.76
C ASP A 91 -12.26 8.40 6.46
N THR A 92 -11.09 8.24 7.07
CA THR A 92 -9.88 8.84 6.50
C THR A 92 -9.57 8.07 5.22
N TYR A 93 -9.21 8.77 4.15
CA TYR A 93 -8.96 8.13 2.87
C TYR A 93 -7.96 6.96 3.04
N PRO A 94 -8.24 5.72 2.59
CA PRO A 94 -7.60 4.56 3.22
C PRO A 94 -6.08 4.49 2.99
N ILE A 95 -5.58 4.94 1.83
CA ILE A 95 -4.14 5.01 1.58
C ILE A 95 -3.44 6.06 2.45
N GLU A 96 -4.11 7.17 2.77
CA GLU A 96 -3.61 8.17 3.72
C GLU A 96 -3.51 7.59 5.13
N ASN A 97 -4.57 6.94 5.59
CA ASN A 97 -4.61 6.29 6.88
C ASN A 97 -3.46 5.27 7.03
N ALA A 98 -3.29 4.40 6.04
CA ALA A 98 -2.24 3.38 6.05
C ALA A 98 -0.81 3.98 6.02
N ILE A 99 -0.57 4.99 5.17
CA ILE A 99 0.74 5.65 5.06
C ILE A 99 1.10 6.36 6.37
N ILE A 100 0.17 7.08 6.99
CA ILE A 100 0.40 7.78 8.25
C ILE A 100 0.74 6.78 9.36
N GLN A 101 -0.04 5.70 9.49
CA GLN A 101 0.23 4.65 10.48
C GLN A 101 1.62 4.01 10.28
N ALA A 102 1.99 3.66 9.05
CA ALA A 102 3.29 3.05 8.74
C ALA A 102 4.47 4.02 9.00
N ARG A 103 4.32 5.31 8.66
CA ARG A 103 5.33 6.33 8.97
C ARG A 103 5.48 6.54 10.48
N ASN A 104 4.38 6.55 11.22
CA ASN A 104 4.40 6.65 12.68
C ASN A 104 5.08 5.43 13.34
N ALA A 105 5.05 4.26 12.68
CA ALA A 105 5.80 3.08 13.07
C ALA A 105 7.31 3.16 12.71
N GLY A 106 7.77 4.23 12.07
CA GLY A 106 9.18 4.44 11.72
C GLY A 106 9.60 3.92 10.35
N PHE A 107 8.66 3.45 9.52
CA PHE A 107 8.97 3.04 8.15
C PHE A 107 9.20 4.24 7.24
N ARG A 108 10.21 4.12 6.37
CA ARG A 108 10.29 4.98 5.18
C ARG A 108 9.29 4.46 4.15
N VAL A 109 8.17 5.15 4.03
CA VAL A 109 7.08 4.77 3.13
C VAL A 109 7.17 5.55 1.82
N ILE A 110 7.29 4.82 0.71
CA ILE A 110 7.18 5.36 -0.64
C ILE A 110 5.74 5.16 -1.14
N PRO A 111 4.95 6.24 -1.28
CA PRO A 111 3.58 6.13 -1.79
C PRO A 111 3.57 5.67 -3.25
N VAL A 112 2.66 4.78 -3.60
CA VAL A 112 2.47 4.28 -4.97
C VAL A 112 1.22 4.88 -5.58
N THR A 113 1.34 5.35 -6.82
CA THR A 113 0.24 5.85 -7.64
C THR A 113 0.39 5.42 -9.10
N SER A 114 -0.58 5.79 -9.94
CA SER A 114 -0.50 5.71 -11.39
C SER A 114 -1.26 6.88 -12.03
N PRO A 115 -0.94 7.24 -13.29
CA PRO A 115 -1.68 8.26 -14.03
C PRO A 115 -3.20 8.02 -14.07
N THR A 116 -3.63 6.77 -14.20
CA THR A 116 -5.03 6.38 -14.33
C THR A 116 -5.76 6.22 -12.99
N ARG A 117 -5.12 6.53 -11.85
CA ARG A 117 -5.81 6.58 -10.56
C ARG A 117 -6.89 7.66 -10.55
N SER A 118 -7.87 7.49 -9.67
CA SER A 118 -8.92 8.48 -9.43
C SER A 118 -8.32 9.84 -9.03
N VAL A 119 -9.08 10.91 -9.24
CA VAL A 119 -8.65 12.26 -8.83
C VAL A 119 -8.42 12.30 -7.32
N ASP A 120 -9.34 11.72 -6.54
CA ASP A 120 -9.27 11.70 -5.08
C ASP A 120 -8.04 10.92 -4.59
N TYR A 121 -7.75 9.76 -5.19
CA TYR A 121 -6.55 9.00 -4.86
C TYR A 121 -5.28 9.80 -5.15
N LYS A 122 -5.18 10.43 -6.33
CA LYS A 122 -4.01 11.26 -6.68
C LYS A 122 -3.87 12.47 -5.77
N GLN A 123 -4.97 13.10 -5.38
CA GLN A 123 -4.97 14.21 -4.45
C GLN A 123 -4.46 13.76 -3.08
N SER A 124 -4.96 12.64 -2.55
CA SER A 124 -4.49 12.05 -1.29
C SER A 124 -3.00 11.68 -1.35
N ILE A 125 -2.53 11.09 -2.44
CA ILE A 125 -1.10 10.81 -2.61
C ILE A 125 -0.28 12.10 -2.62
N SER A 126 -0.72 13.15 -3.32
CA SER A 126 0.03 14.39 -3.43
C SER A 126 0.27 15.09 -2.09
N THR A 127 -0.67 15.00 -1.14
CA THR A 127 -0.49 15.54 0.22
C THR A 127 0.48 14.71 1.06
N LEU A 128 0.70 13.44 0.68
CA LEU A 128 1.55 12.48 1.39
C LEU A 128 2.95 12.37 0.81
N VAL A 129 3.18 12.80 -0.43
CA VAL A 129 4.50 12.77 -1.06
C VAL A 129 5.45 13.68 -0.28
N GLN A 130 6.59 13.13 0.10
CA GLN A 130 7.69 13.88 0.69
C GLN A 130 8.72 14.12 -0.41
N SER A 131 9.77 13.29 -0.47
CA SER A 131 10.80 13.36 -1.51
C SER A 131 10.67 12.27 -2.58
N GLU A 132 9.79 11.29 -2.38
CA GLU A 132 9.72 10.09 -3.20
C GLU A 132 8.28 9.70 -3.50
N ILE A 133 8.10 9.17 -4.70
CA ILE A 133 6.86 8.57 -5.20
C ILE A 133 7.21 7.41 -6.12
N CYS A 134 6.38 6.39 -6.15
CA CYS A 134 6.47 5.30 -7.09
C CYS A 134 5.29 5.34 -8.05
N PHE A 135 5.58 5.30 -9.36
CA PHE A 135 4.56 5.07 -10.37
C PHE A 135 4.52 3.58 -10.71
N ARG A 136 3.40 2.93 -10.42
CA ARG A 136 3.13 1.55 -10.86
C ARG A 136 2.25 1.60 -12.10
N LEU A 137 2.86 1.39 -13.26
CA LEU A 137 2.15 1.36 -14.53
C LEU A 137 1.50 0.00 -14.77
N THR A 138 0.22 0.03 -15.09
CA THR A 138 -0.58 -1.11 -15.51
C THR A 138 -0.80 -1.08 -17.02
N THR A 139 -1.41 -2.13 -17.59
CA THR A 139 -1.82 -2.12 -19.00
C THR A 139 -2.75 -0.95 -19.31
N THR A 140 -3.62 -0.55 -18.37
CA THR A 140 -4.51 0.61 -18.50
C THR A 140 -3.72 1.90 -18.70
N ASP A 141 -2.62 2.09 -17.97
CA ASP A 141 -1.75 3.26 -18.13
C ASP A 141 -1.03 3.22 -19.48
N LEU A 142 -0.54 2.04 -19.89
CA LEU A 142 0.20 1.88 -21.14
C LEU A 142 -0.64 2.09 -22.40
N VAL A 143 -1.94 1.79 -22.37
CA VAL A 143 -2.87 2.07 -23.48
C VAL A 143 -3.45 3.49 -23.43
N ASN A 144 -3.15 4.25 -22.37
CA ASN A 144 -3.51 5.66 -22.22
C ASN A 144 -2.27 6.55 -21.98
N PRO A 145 -1.24 6.50 -22.84
CA PRO A 145 0.01 7.21 -22.62
C PRO A 145 -0.18 8.73 -22.54
N GLN A 146 -1.25 9.28 -23.13
CA GLN A 146 -1.62 10.69 -23.03
C GLN A 146 -1.94 11.15 -21.61
N LEU A 147 -2.20 10.22 -20.67
CA LEU A 147 -2.43 10.54 -19.26
C LEU A 147 -1.12 10.61 -18.47
N ILE A 148 0.00 10.15 -19.03
CA ILE A 148 1.35 10.30 -18.47
C ILE A 148 1.86 11.68 -18.91
N THR A 149 1.56 12.71 -18.13
CA THR A 149 2.00 14.09 -18.41
C THR A 149 2.82 14.63 -17.24
N ASP A 150 3.88 15.36 -17.57
CA ASP A 150 4.76 16.06 -16.62
C ASP A 150 4.05 17.18 -15.86
#